data_AF-M5C5Q5-F1
#
_entry.id   AF-M5C5Q5-F1
#
_cell.length_a   1.000
_cell.length_b   1.000
_cell.length_c   1.000
_cell.angle_alpha   90.00
_cell.angle_beta   90.00
_cell.angle_gamma   90.00
#
_symmetry.space_group_name_H-M   'P 1'
#
loop_
_entity.id
_entity.type
_entity.pdbx_description
1 polymer ?
#
loop_
_entity_poly.entity_id
_entity_poly.type
_entity_poly.pdbx_seq_one_letter_code
_entity_poly.pdbx_strand_id
1 'polypeptide(L)'
;MADYYLPRLQVWDAAVVPDEERIVAVATLLVSEQNRRPVKSRHEKRILIYNLRTKEIENQVPLLQDVRDITLTEEGNYALVSYENKAPPQAWRIDKISREGKHRIVHAHTYFTKNPVDFAGPSYFGGVKDTFVLAASKGGEIYIWERSSGVLLHSLKAPDQELTNLAWNHKSSGGFMFASAAHDGMVRIWTTTAPTLPPRSVVPSPEPPEIDSPGLMNQEQRFGSPPTSPSGSPRM
;
A
#
# COMPACT_ATOMS: atom_id res chain seq x y z
N MET A 1 30.12 5.01 6.22
CA MET A 1 28.77 5.50 5.89
C MET A 1 28.98 6.74 5.05
N ALA A 2 28.60 6.73 3.77
CA ALA A 2 28.80 7.87 2.89
C ALA A 2 27.57 8.78 2.97
N ASP A 3 27.75 9.99 3.50
CA ASP A 3 26.67 10.98 3.55
C ASP A 3 26.59 11.73 2.22
N TYR A 4 25.45 11.60 1.54
CA TYR A 4 25.19 12.26 0.26
C TYR A 4 24.38 13.54 0.51
N TYR A 5 25.07 14.68 0.56
CA TYR A 5 24.42 15.98 0.67
C TYR A 5 23.95 16.45 -0.71
N LEU A 6 22.63 16.58 -0.88
CA LEU A 6 22.01 17.29 -2.00
C LEU A 6 21.58 18.69 -1.52
N PRO A 7 22.50 19.66 -1.35
CA PRO A 7 22.25 20.91 -0.62
C PRO A 7 21.18 21.82 -1.26
N ARG A 8 20.77 21.53 -2.50
CA ARG A 8 19.82 22.34 -3.27
C ARG A 8 18.49 21.64 -3.51
N LEU A 9 18.33 20.40 -3.05
CA LEU A 9 17.17 19.56 -3.34
C LEU A 9 16.55 19.06 -2.04
N GLN A 10 15.24 19.28 -1.89
CA GLN A 10 14.44 18.56 -0.90
C GLN A 10 13.93 17.29 -1.56
N VAL A 11 14.46 16.13 -1.16
CA VAL A 11 14.01 14.83 -1.65
C VAL A 11 12.72 14.46 -0.93
N TRP A 12 11.69 14.11 -1.70
CA TRP A 12 10.41 13.63 -1.21
C TRP A 12 10.38 12.11 -1.13
N ASP A 13 10.90 11.47 -2.18
CA ASP A 13 11.02 10.03 -2.27
C ASP A 13 12.12 9.65 -3.26
N ALA A 14 12.71 8.47 -3.09
CA ALA A 14 13.78 7.97 -3.93
C ALA A 14 13.84 6.45 -3.96
N ALA A 15 14.15 5.91 -5.14
CA ALA A 15 14.35 4.50 -5.37
C ALA A 15 15.73 4.27 -6.00
N VAL A 16 16.45 3.27 -5.51
CA VAL A 16 17.77 2.88 -6.04
C VAL A 16 17.56 2.04 -7.30
N VAL A 17 18.22 2.43 -8.38
CA VAL A 17 18.24 1.65 -9.62
C VAL A 17 18.99 0.34 -9.34
N PRO A 18 18.57 -0.81 -9.88
CA PRO A 18 19.24 -2.11 -9.65
C PRO A 18 20.71 -2.18 -10.09
N ASP A 19 21.24 -1.15 -10.76
CA ASP A 19 22.67 -1.03 -11.03
C ASP A 19 23.49 -0.61 -9.78
N GLU A 20 22.82 -0.25 -8.68
CA GLU A 20 23.37 0.24 -7.41
C GLU A 20 24.25 1.50 -7.54
N GLU A 21 24.28 2.11 -8.72
CA GLU A 21 25.08 3.29 -9.02
C GLU A 21 24.22 4.56 -9.09
N ARG A 22 22.92 4.39 -9.33
CA ARG A 22 22.01 5.51 -9.58
C ARG A 22 20.78 5.42 -8.68
N ILE A 23 20.21 6.58 -8.42
CA ILE A 23 18.90 6.71 -7.78
C ILE A 23 17.97 7.48 -8.71
N VAL A 24 16.71 7.07 -8.77
CA VAL A 24 15.64 7.90 -9.30
C VAL A 24 14.94 8.54 -8.11
N ALA A 25 14.94 9.86 -8.06
CA ALA A 25 14.38 10.60 -6.95
C ALA A 25 13.36 11.61 -7.43
N VAL A 26 12.37 11.87 -6.59
CA VAL A 26 11.50 13.03 -6.72
C VAL A 26 11.95 14.06 -5.71
N ALA A 27 12.32 15.24 -6.22
CA ALA A 27 12.85 16.31 -5.39
C ALA A 27 12.35 17.68 -5.82
N THR A 28 12.22 18.59 -4.86
CA THR A 28 11.99 20.01 -5.11
C THR A 28 13.33 20.74 -5.14
N LEU A 29 13.56 21.52 -6.20
CA LEU A 29 14.72 22.41 -6.27
C LEU A 29 14.49 23.65 -5.40
N LEU A 30 15.24 23.76 -4.30
CA LEU A 30 15.15 24.85 -3.33
C LEU A 30 15.94 26.10 -3.78
N VAL A 31 17.07 25.90 -4.47
CA VAL A 31 17.98 26.98 -4.88
C VAL A 31 18.57 26.68 -6.25
N SER A 32 18.47 27.62 -7.19
CA SER A 32 19.11 27.48 -8.51
C SER A 32 20.64 27.62 -8.43
N GLU A 33 21.36 27.19 -9.47
CA GLU A 33 22.82 27.30 -9.56
C GLU A 33 23.36 28.74 -9.36
N GLN A 34 22.54 29.75 -9.68
CA GLN A 34 22.90 31.17 -9.51
C GLN A 34 22.41 31.76 -8.19
N ASN A 35 22.07 30.94 -7.20
CA ASN A 35 21.52 31.35 -5.90
C ASN A 35 20.20 32.13 -6.01
N ARG A 36 19.52 32.05 -7.16
CA ARG A 36 18.20 32.65 -7.37
C ARG A 36 17.14 31.73 -6.82
N ARG A 37 16.30 32.26 -5.93
CA ARG A 37 15.12 31.59 -5.38
C ARG A 37 13.91 31.93 -6.25
N PRO A 38 13.04 30.99 -6.62
CA PRO A 38 11.80 31.31 -7.30
C PRO A 38 10.90 32.13 -6.34
N VAL A 39 10.80 33.45 -6.53
CA VAL A 39 10.06 34.35 -5.62
C VAL A 39 8.54 34.27 -5.83
N LYS A 40 8.08 33.77 -7.00
CA LYS A 40 6.65 33.72 -7.38
C LYS A 40 6.21 32.42 -8.06
N SER A 41 7.07 31.41 -8.14
CA SER A 41 6.72 30.12 -8.75
C SER A 41 6.48 29.09 -7.67
N ARG A 42 5.46 28.24 -7.83
CA ARG A 42 5.30 27.06 -6.98
C ARG A 42 6.61 26.28 -6.96
N HIS A 43 6.96 25.72 -5.81
CA HIS A 43 8.05 24.76 -5.67
C HIS A 43 7.83 23.61 -6.65
N GLU A 44 8.57 23.62 -7.76
CA GLU A 44 8.40 22.63 -8.83
C GLU A 44 9.06 21.32 -8.40
N LYS A 45 8.25 20.29 -8.17
CA LYS A 45 8.74 18.92 -7.97
C LYS A 45 9.33 18.44 -9.30
N ARG A 46 10.45 17.73 -9.24
CA ARG A 46 11.14 17.18 -10.41
C ARG A 46 11.44 15.72 -10.15
N ILE A 47 11.28 14.89 -11.18
CA ILE A 47 11.88 13.57 -11.20
C ILE A 47 13.29 13.69 -11.75
N LEU A 48 14.26 13.07 -11.08
CA LEU A 48 15.67 13.15 -11.46
C LEU A 48 16.34 11.78 -11.36
N ILE A 49 17.37 11.59 -12.19
CA ILE A 49 18.32 10.50 -12.08
C ILE A 49 19.62 11.11 -11.54
N TYR A 50 20.03 10.63 -10.37
CA TYR A 50 21.28 11.03 -9.73
C TYR A 50 22.25 9.86 -9.70
N ASN A 51 23.47 10.11 -10.15
CA ASN A 51 24.55 9.13 -10.12
C ASN A 51 25.32 9.26 -8.81
N LEU A 52 25.30 8.21 -7.99
CA LEU A 52 25.96 8.15 -6.68
C LEU A 52 27.49 8.11 -6.79
N ARG A 53 28.02 7.59 -7.91
CA ARG A 53 29.46 7.49 -8.17
C ARG A 53 30.05 8.85 -8.58
N THR A 54 29.46 9.50 -9.57
CA THR A 54 29.94 10.80 -10.06
C THR A 54 29.42 11.97 -9.23
N LYS A 55 28.36 11.75 -8.43
CA LYS A 55 27.66 12.74 -7.61
C LYS A 55 26.96 13.82 -8.43
N GLU A 56 26.55 13.50 -9.65
CA GLU A 56 25.91 14.43 -10.59
C GLU A 56 24.47 14.02 -10.93
N ILE A 57 23.65 15.00 -11.28
CA ILE A 57 22.32 14.78 -11.85
C ILE A 57 22.52 14.48 -13.34
N GLU A 58 22.28 13.23 -13.75
CA GLU A 58 22.38 12.80 -15.14
C GLU A 58 21.22 13.34 -15.98
N ASN A 59 20.02 13.36 -15.39
CA ASN A 59 18.81 13.84 -16.04
C ASN A 59 17.77 14.32 -15.03
N GLN A 60 16.96 15.31 -15.40
CA GLN A 60 15.86 15.81 -14.56
C GLN A 60 14.72 16.34 -15.43
N VAL A 61 13.48 16.08 -15.02
CA VAL A 61 12.26 16.52 -15.71
C VAL A 61 11.26 17.08 -14.68
N PRO A 62 10.63 18.24 -14.95
CA PRO A 62 9.63 18.81 -14.05
C PRO A 62 8.35 17.98 -14.00
N LEU A 63 7.75 17.94 -12.81
CA LEU A 63 6.46 17.33 -12.52
C LEU A 63 5.45 18.43 -12.15
N LEU A 64 4.27 18.37 -12.76
CA LEU A 64 3.23 19.38 -12.57
C LEU A 64 2.36 19.13 -11.34
N GLN A 65 2.41 17.92 -10.78
CA GLN A 65 1.51 17.45 -9.73
C GLN A 65 2.28 17.06 -8.47
N ASP A 66 1.59 17.05 -7.35
CA ASP A 66 2.15 16.61 -6.09
C ASP A 66 2.40 15.11 -6.09
N VAL A 67 3.66 14.72 -6.02
CA VAL A 67 4.06 13.33 -5.91
C VAL A 67 3.86 12.84 -4.48
N ARG A 68 3.36 11.61 -4.38
CA ARG A 68 3.26 10.82 -3.16
C ARG A 68 4.42 9.83 -3.02
N ASP A 69 4.73 9.09 -4.08
CA ASP A 69 5.64 7.95 -4.04
C ASP A 69 6.24 7.67 -5.43
N ILE A 70 7.43 7.06 -5.47
CA ILE A 70 8.10 6.54 -6.66
C ILE A 70 8.51 5.06 -6.50
N THR A 71 7.96 4.21 -7.35
CA THR A 71 8.29 2.78 -7.43
C THR A 71 9.11 2.48 -8.69
N LEU A 72 10.10 1.58 -8.64
CA LEU A 72 10.84 1.12 -9.82
C LEU A 72 10.41 -0.30 -10.24
N THR A 73 10.61 -0.61 -11.52
CA THR A 73 10.57 -2.01 -12.00
C THR A 73 11.77 -2.80 -11.50
N GLU A 74 11.65 -4.13 -11.46
CA GLU A 74 12.74 -5.04 -11.08
C GLU A 74 13.97 -4.87 -11.99
N GLU A 75 13.76 -4.58 -13.28
CA GLU A 75 14.84 -4.31 -14.24
C GLU A 75 15.39 -2.87 -14.16
N GLY A 76 14.74 -1.97 -13.41
CA GLY A 76 15.15 -0.56 -13.28
C GLY A 76 15.02 0.26 -14.55
N ASN A 77 14.23 -0.21 -15.51
CA ASN A 77 14.00 0.44 -16.80
C ASN A 77 12.76 1.34 -16.80
N TYR A 78 11.90 1.27 -15.79
CA TYR A 78 10.78 2.18 -15.59
C TYR A 78 10.65 2.62 -14.14
N ALA A 79 10.20 3.85 -13.95
CA ALA A 79 9.73 4.40 -12.69
C ALA A 79 8.24 4.68 -12.77
N LEU A 80 7.50 4.39 -11.71
CA LEU A 80 6.08 4.69 -11.55
C LEU A 80 5.95 5.78 -10.51
N VAL A 81 5.43 6.92 -10.93
CA VAL A 81 5.17 8.05 -10.04
C VAL A 81 3.69 8.01 -9.65
N SER A 82 3.47 7.96 -8.35
CA SER A 82 2.14 8.06 -7.73
C SER A 82 1.90 9.50 -7.29
N TYR A 83 0.73 10.04 -7.59
CA TYR A 83 0.40 11.43 -7.29
C TYR A 83 -0.71 11.57 -6.25
N GLU A 84 -0.80 12.76 -5.68
CA GLU A 84 -1.90 13.21 -4.84
C GLU A 84 -3.01 13.87 -5.67
N ASN A 85 -4.09 14.31 -5.01
CA ASN A 85 -5.11 15.20 -5.59
C ASN A 85 -5.80 14.67 -6.85
N LYS A 86 -6.10 13.37 -6.89
CA LYS A 86 -6.80 12.68 -7.99
C LYS A 86 -6.05 12.67 -9.33
N ALA A 87 -4.75 12.95 -9.32
CA ALA A 87 -3.94 12.82 -10.52
C ALA A 87 -3.64 11.34 -10.81
N PRO A 88 -3.72 10.90 -12.08
CA PRO A 88 -3.46 9.52 -12.48
C PRO A 88 -1.98 9.16 -12.31
N PRO A 89 -1.65 7.90 -11.96
CA PRO A 89 -0.28 7.41 -11.93
C PRO A 89 0.41 7.55 -13.30
N GLN A 90 1.72 7.78 -13.30
CA GLN A 90 2.50 7.92 -14.53
C GLN A 90 3.72 7.01 -14.53
N ALA A 91 3.91 6.27 -15.63
CA ALA A 91 5.15 5.54 -15.89
C ALA A 91 6.14 6.40 -16.69
N TRP A 92 7.38 6.35 -16.25
CA TRP A 92 8.52 7.04 -16.81
C TRP A 92 9.57 6.01 -17.21
N ARG A 93 9.94 5.98 -18.48
CA ARG A 93 10.96 5.07 -19.00
C ARG A 93 12.35 5.64 -18.74
N ILE A 94 13.27 4.77 -18.34
CA ILE A 94 14.67 5.09 -18.09
C ILE A 94 15.49 4.53 -19.26
N ASP A 95 15.90 5.42 -20.15
CA ASP A 95 16.73 5.10 -21.32
C ASP A 95 18.21 5.17 -20.94
N LYS A 96 18.97 4.11 -21.27
CA LYS A 96 20.43 4.12 -21.15
C LYS A 96 21.04 4.71 -22.42
N ILE A 97 21.79 5.80 -22.29
CA ILE A 97 22.45 6.47 -23.41
C ILE A 97 23.89 5.96 -23.50
N SER A 98 24.10 4.93 -24.34
CA SER A 98 25.39 4.22 -24.44
C SER A 98 26.58 5.11 -24.81
N ARG A 99 26.34 6.21 -25.54
CA ARG A 99 27.42 7.13 -25.96
C ARG A 99 28.05 7.90 -24.80
N GLU A 100 27.29 8.15 -23.74
CA GLU A 100 27.70 9.01 -22.63
C GLU A 100 27.73 8.27 -21.28
N GLY A 101 27.26 7.02 -21.22
CA GLY A 101 27.12 6.27 -19.98
C GLY A 101 26.09 6.88 -19.01
N LYS A 102 25.22 7.78 -19.50
CA LYS A 102 24.18 8.47 -18.72
C LYS A 102 22.83 7.84 -18.94
N HIS A 103 21.95 7.94 -17.95
CA HIS A 103 20.56 7.56 -18.08
C HIS A 103 19.68 8.80 -18.27
N ARG A 104 18.63 8.67 -19.06
CA ARG A 104 17.61 9.70 -19.28
C ARG A 104 16.26 9.16 -18.88
N ILE A 105 15.48 9.97 -18.16
CA ILE A 105 14.09 9.64 -17.85
C ILE A 105 13.16 10.36 -18.82
N VAL A 106 12.20 9.62 -19.38
CA VAL A 106 11.20 10.14 -20.31
C VAL A 106 9.82 9.68 -19.89
N HIS A 107 8.82 10.55 -19.98
CA HIS A 107 7.44 10.15 -19.75
C HIS A 107 7.04 9.09 -20.78
N ALA A 108 6.44 7.99 -20.33
CA ALA A 108 6.03 6.89 -21.19
C ALA A 108 4.51 6.79 -21.27
N HIS A 109 3.83 6.67 -20.12
CA HIS A 109 2.38 6.50 -20.07
C HIS A 109 1.77 7.20 -18.85
N THR A 110 0.52 7.63 -19.01
CA THR A 110 -0.34 8.08 -17.92
C THR A 110 -1.53 7.13 -17.84
N TYR A 111 -1.79 6.56 -16.66
CA TYR A 111 -2.80 5.53 -16.46
C TYR A 111 -4.14 6.15 -16.06
N PHE A 112 -4.96 6.43 -17.07
CA PHE A 112 -6.25 7.08 -16.86
C PHE A 112 -7.34 6.09 -16.43
N THR A 113 -8.24 6.58 -15.58
CA THR A 113 -9.54 5.98 -15.27
C THR A 113 -10.64 6.72 -16.02
N LYS A 114 -11.84 6.11 -16.12
CA LYS A 114 -12.99 6.74 -16.78
C LYS A 114 -13.36 8.10 -16.16
N ASN A 115 -13.27 8.21 -14.84
CA ASN A 115 -13.49 9.44 -14.09
C ASN A 115 -12.27 9.71 -13.19
N PRO A 116 -11.97 10.95 -12.81
CA PRO A 116 -10.90 11.24 -11.85
C PRO A 116 -11.11 10.49 -10.52
N VAL A 117 -10.07 9.78 -10.08
CA VAL A 117 -10.10 8.91 -8.90
C VAL A 117 -9.07 9.41 -7.89
N ASP A 118 -9.45 9.44 -6.61
CA ASP A 118 -8.50 9.70 -5.52
C ASP A 118 -7.79 8.40 -5.13
N PHE A 119 -6.54 8.24 -5.58
CA PHE A 119 -5.76 7.05 -5.29
C PHE A 119 -5.28 7.03 -3.83
N ALA A 120 -5.28 5.84 -3.24
CA ALA A 120 -4.81 5.55 -1.90
C ALA A 120 -3.41 4.94 -1.97
N GLY A 121 -2.49 5.48 -1.15
CA GLY A 121 -1.13 4.97 -1.07
C GLY A 121 -0.35 5.02 -2.39
N PRO A 122 0.74 4.24 -2.48
CA PRO A 122 1.52 4.05 -3.69
C PRO A 122 0.83 3.15 -4.73
N SER A 123 1.20 3.39 -5.98
CA SER A 123 0.94 2.50 -7.12
C SER A 123 2.13 1.56 -7.31
N TYR A 124 1.85 0.36 -7.80
CA TYR A 124 2.85 -0.70 -7.94
C TYR A 124 2.92 -1.22 -9.36
N PHE A 125 4.13 -1.57 -9.78
CA PHE A 125 4.30 -2.52 -10.88
C PHE A 125 3.94 -3.93 -10.40
N GLY A 126 3.39 -4.74 -11.29
CA GLY A 126 3.04 -6.12 -11.00
C GLY A 126 2.92 -6.97 -12.26
N GLY A 127 2.58 -8.24 -12.07
CA GLY A 127 2.60 -9.23 -13.14
C GLY A 127 4.00 -9.77 -13.43
N VAL A 128 4.09 -10.69 -14.39
CA VAL A 128 5.36 -11.28 -14.81
C VAL A 128 6.18 -10.22 -15.53
N LYS A 129 7.39 -9.90 -15.06
CA LYS A 129 8.23 -8.81 -15.59
C LYS A 129 7.54 -7.44 -15.59
N ASP A 130 6.78 -7.15 -14.53
CA ASP A 130 6.15 -5.85 -14.34
C ASP A 130 5.24 -5.41 -15.51
N THR A 131 4.50 -6.34 -16.11
CA THR A 131 3.61 -6.06 -17.25
C THR A 131 2.36 -5.26 -16.88
N PHE A 132 2.04 -5.18 -15.59
CA PHE A 132 0.87 -4.49 -15.07
C PHE A 132 1.26 -3.31 -14.19
N VAL A 133 0.35 -2.35 -14.11
CA VAL A 133 0.34 -1.29 -13.10
C VAL A 133 -0.91 -1.45 -12.27
N LEU A 134 -0.77 -1.34 -10.94
CA LEU A 134 -1.87 -1.42 -10.00
C LEU A 134 -1.94 -0.16 -9.15
N ALA A 135 -3.15 0.32 -8.93
CA ALA A 135 -3.40 1.41 -8.00
C ALA A 135 -4.74 1.19 -7.28
N ALA A 136 -4.77 1.48 -5.99
CA ALA A 136 -6.00 1.46 -5.19
C ALA A 136 -6.63 2.85 -5.14
N SER A 137 -7.94 2.92 -5.18
CA SER A 137 -8.75 4.10 -4.89
C SER A 137 -9.15 4.11 -3.42
N LYS A 138 -9.21 5.30 -2.82
CA LYS A 138 -9.82 5.46 -1.50
C LYS A 138 -11.28 5.00 -1.45
N GLY A 139 -11.97 4.96 -2.58
CA GLY A 139 -13.36 4.51 -2.69
C GLY A 139 -13.57 3.01 -2.86
N GLY A 140 -12.54 2.17 -2.62
CA GLY A 140 -12.73 0.71 -2.63
C GLY A 140 -12.47 0.02 -3.97
N GLU A 141 -12.03 0.74 -4.99
CA GLU A 141 -11.71 0.18 -6.31
C GLU A 141 -10.21 -0.05 -6.47
N ILE A 142 -9.80 -1.16 -7.06
CA ILE A 142 -8.41 -1.46 -7.43
C ILE A 142 -8.34 -1.54 -8.94
N TYR A 143 -7.54 -0.67 -9.54
CA TYR A 143 -7.38 -0.57 -10.98
C TYR A 143 -6.13 -1.31 -11.43
N ILE A 144 -6.24 -2.00 -12.56
CA ILE A 144 -5.16 -2.78 -13.15
C ILE A 144 -5.05 -2.39 -14.62
N TRP A 145 -3.92 -1.81 -14.99
CA TRP A 145 -3.61 -1.45 -16.37
C TRP A 145 -2.52 -2.33 -16.95
N GLU A 146 -2.54 -2.49 -18.26
CA GLU A 146 -1.37 -2.96 -19.00
C GLU A 146 -0.32 -1.84 -19.04
N ARG A 147 0.90 -2.13 -18.57
CA ARG A 147 1.98 -1.13 -18.46
C ARG A 147 2.35 -0.55 -19.83
N SER A 148 2.43 -1.40 -20.86
CA SER A 148 2.95 -1.06 -22.19
C SER A 148 1.99 -0.23 -23.04
N SER A 149 0.68 -0.40 -22.88
CA SER A 149 -0.34 0.30 -23.66
C SER A 149 -1.07 1.39 -22.86
N GLY A 150 -1.02 1.33 -21.53
CA GLY A 150 -1.81 2.19 -20.64
C GLY A 150 -3.29 1.82 -20.60
N VAL A 151 -3.71 0.71 -21.22
CA VAL A 151 -5.10 0.28 -21.25
C VAL A 151 -5.51 -0.26 -19.89
N LEU A 152 -6.66 0.22 -19.39
CA LEU A 152 -7.29 -0.33 -18.19
C LEU A 152 -7.85 -1.72 -18.51
N LEU A 153 -7.28 -2.76 -17.89
CA LEU A 153 -7.69 -4.15 -18.09
C LEU A 153 -8.83 -4.53 -17.15
N HIS A 154 -8.69 -4.19 -15.87
CA HIS A 154 -9.65 -4.59 -14.83
C HIS A 154 -9.84 -3.51 -13.76
N SER A 155 -11.04 -3.50 -13.18
CA SER A 155 -11.37 -2.78 -11.94
C SER A 155 -11.92 -3.82 -10.97
N LEU A 156 -11.24 -4.03 -9.86
CA LEU A 156 -11.67 -4.93 -8.80
C LEU A 156 -12.31 -4.11 -7.70
N LYS A 157 -13.55 -4.44 -7.35
CA LYS A 157 -14.27 -3.77 -6.28
C LYS A 157 -14.10 -4.51 -4.97
N ALA A 158 -13.68 -3.79 -3.95
CA ALA A 158 -13.73 -4.19 -2.55
C ALA A 158 -14.95 -3.51 -1.91
N PRO A 159 -16.11 -4.20 -1.83
CA PRO A 159 -17.35 -3.58 -1.37
C PRO A 159 -17.20 -3.04 0.06
N ASP A 160 -17.79 -1.87 0.30
CA ASP A 160 -17.87 -1.19 1.60
C ASP A 160 -16.52 -0.96 2.29
N GLN A 161 -15.45 -0.78 1.49
CA GLN A 161 -14.10 -0.57 1.99
C GLN A 161 -13.49 0.73 1.50
N GLU A 162 -12.96 1.51 2.44
CA GLU A 162 -12.08 2.63 2.14
C GLU A 162 -10.63 2.14 2.16
N LEU A 163 -10.06 1.89 0.99
CA LEU A 163 -8.69 1.39 0.89
C LEU A 163 -7.71 2.50 1.26
N THR A 164 -6.68 2.11 2.01
CA THR A 164 -5.61 3.01 2.45
C THR A 164 -4.32 2.75 1.68
N ASN A 165 -4.04 1.48 1.35
CA ASN A 165 -2.81 1.06 0.69
C ASN A 165 -3.00 -0.23 -0.14
N LEU A 166 -2.08 -0.43 -1.06
CA LEU A 166 -1.90 -1.64 -1.85
C LEU A 166 -0.45 -2.13 -1.66
N ALA A 167 -0.16 -3.42 -1.88
CA ALA A 167 1.21 -3.92 -2.03
C ALA A 167 1.24 -5.15 -2.95
N TRP A 168 2.05 -5.11 -4.00
CA TRP A 168 2.24 -6.24 -4.91
C TRP A 168 3.23 -7.28 -4.36
N ASN A 169 2.96 -8.58 -4.55
CA ASN A 169 3.92 -9.63 -4.21
C ASN A 169 4.88 -9.90 -5.39
N HIS A 170 6.04 -9.25 -5.37
CA HIS A 170 7.09 -9.40 -6.39
C HIS A 170 7.79 -10.78 -6.38
N LYS A 171 7.58 -11.63 -5.36
CA LYS A 171 8.26 -12.94 -5.22
C LYS A 171 7.38 -14.12 -5.60
N SER A 172 6.09 -13.90 -5.89
CA SER A 172 5.19 -14.99 -6.26
C SER A 172 5.53 -15.53 -7.65
N SER A 173 6.05 -16.76 -7.70
CA SER A 173 6.25 -17.52 -8.94
C SER A 173 4.94 -18.10 -9.51
N GLY A 174 3.89 -18.18 -8.67
CA GLY A 174 2.64 -18.90 -8.95
C GLY A 174 1.50 -18.04 -9.50
N GLY A 175 1.73 -16.75 -9.74
CA GLY A 175 0.75 -15.86 -10.37
C GLY A 175 0.35 -14.66 -9.53
N PHE A 176 -0.70 -14.01 -10.01
CA PHE A 176 -1.22 -12.71 -9.58
C PHE A 176 -1.57 -12.73 -8.10
N MET A 177 -0.78 -12.04 -7.27
CA MET A 177 -1.01 -11.94 -5.83
C MET A 177 -0.61 -10.57 -5.30
N PHE A 178 -1.51 -9.94 -4.54
CA PHE A 178 -1.25 -8.66 -3.90
C PHE A 178 -2.12 -8.51 -2.64
N ALA A 179 -1.75 -7.56 -1.79
CA ALA A 179 -2.50 -7.21 -0.58
C ALA A 179 -3.13 -5.82 -0.71
N SER A 180 -4.29 -5.63 -0.10
CA SER A 180 -4.89 -4.31 0.12
C SER A 180 -5.19 -4.12 1.59
N ALA A 181 -4.95 -2.92 2.11
CA ALA A 181 -5.33 -2.51 3.46
C ALA A 181 -6.45 -1.48 3.41
N ALA A 182 -7.35 -1.51 4.38
CA ALA A 182 -8.49 -0.61 4.48
C ALA A 182 -8.66 -0.02 5.89
N HIS A 183 -9.45 1.05 6.01
CA HIS A 183 -9.77 1.70 7.29
C HIS A 183 -10.51 0.82 8.29
N ASP A 184 -11.11 -0.29 7.84
CA ASP A 184 -11.74 -1.30 8.69
C ASP A 184 -10.72 -2.13 9.51
N GLY A 185 -9.42 -1.88 9.34
CA GLY A 185 -8.33 -2.56 10.02
C GLY A 185 -7.98 -3.93 9.42
N MET A 186 -8.65 -4.35 8.34
CA MET A 186 -8.40 -5.62 7.69
C MET A 186 -7.43 -5.47 6.51
N VAL A 187 -6.52 -6.45 6.40
CA VAL A 187 -5.70 -6.67 5.21
C VAL A 187 -6.28 -7.84 4.43
N ARG A 188 -6.49 -7.64 3.12
CA ARG A 188 -7.07 -8.65 2.23
C ARG A 188 -6.06 -9.06 1.20
N ILE A 189 -5.99 -10.36 0.94
CA ILE A 189 -5.11 -10.96 -0.06
C ILE A 189 -5.93 -11.29 -1.29
N TRP A 190 -5.49 -10.79 -2.42
CA TRP A 190 -6.05 -11.03 -3.73
C TRP A 190 -5.14 -12.03 -4.44
N THR A 191 -5.69 -13.13 -4.91
CA THR A 191 -4.94 -14.19 -5.60
C THR A 191 -5.82 -14.92 -6.60
N THR A 192 -5.26 -15.41 -7.70
CA THR A 192 -5.97 -16.25 -8.68
C THR A 192 -6.20 -17.68 -8.21
N THR A 193 -5.41 -18.14 -7.25
CA THR A 193 -5.51 -19.50 -6.69
C THR A 193 -6.08 -19.40 -5.30
N ALA A 194 -7.21 -20.08 -5.05
CA ALA A 194 -7.72 -20.23 -3.68
C ALA A 194 -6.60 -20.83 -2.82
N PRO A 195 -6.31 -20.26 -1.64
CA PRO A 195 -5.33 -20.87 -0.76
C PRO A 195 -5.87 -22.27 -0.45
N THR A 196 -5.10 -23.31 -0.81
CA THR A 196 -5.32 -24.67 -0.34
C THR A 196 -5.05 -24.67 1.16
N LEU A 197 -5.95 -24.12 1.95
CA LEU A 197 -5.91 -24.25 3.38
C LEU A 197 -6.37 -25.68 3.68
N PRO A 198 -5.58 -26.50 4.40
CA PRO A 198 -6.17 -27.64 5.07
C PRO A 198 -7.30 -27.14 5.98
N PRO A 199 -8.39 -27.89 6.15
CA PRO A 199 -9.51 -27.47 6.98
C PRO A 199 -8.98 -27.02 8.34
N ARG A 200 -9.37 -25.81 8.75
CA ARG A 200 -9.03 -25.20 10.03
C ARG A 200 -9.34 -26.23 11.11
N SER A 201 -8.32 -26.83 11.73
CA SER A 201 -8.54 -27.63 12.93
C SER A 201 -9.07 -26.66 13.98
N VAL A 202 -10.38 -26.75 14.22
CA VAL A 202 -10.99 -26.16 15.40
C VAL A 202 -10.44 -26.97 16.57
N VAL A 203 -9.26 -26.58 17.05
CA VAL A 203 -8.83 -27.01 18.38
C VAL A 203 -9.82 -26.31 19.32
N PRO A 204 -10.65 -27.06 20.08
CA PRO A 204 -11.50 -26.44 21.07
C PRO A 204 -10.62 -25.64 22.02
N SER A 205 -10.95 -24.38 22.24
CA SER A 205 -10.34 -23.58 23.30
C SER A 205 -10.41 -24.38 24.60
N PRO A 206 -9.32 -24.56 25.36
CA PRO A 206 -9.41 -25.19 26.67
C PRO A 206 -10.39 -24.37 27.52
N GLU A 207 -11.38 -25.03 28.11
CA GLU A 207 -12.28 -24.41 29.08
C GLU A 207 -11.43 -23.69 30.14
N PRO A 208 -11.76 -22.43 30.48
CA PRO A 208 -11.08 -21.76 31.57
C PRO A 208 -11.31 -22.58 32.84
N PRO A 209 -10.29 -22.79 33.69
CA PRO A 209 -10.47 -23.50 34.95
C PRO A 209 -11.54 -22.79 35.77
N GLU A 210 -12.52 -23.55 36.28
CA GLU A 210 -13.50 -23.06 37.24
C GLU A 210 -12.74 -22.44 38.42
N ILE A 211 -12.79 -21.11 38.50
CA ILE A 211 -12.35 -20.38 39.69
C ILE A 211 -13.48 -20.58 40.70
N ASP A 212 -13.26 -21.52 41.61
CA ASP A 212 -14.12 -21.75 42.77
C ASP A 212 -14.22 -20.43 43.56
N SER A 213 -15.35 -19.76 43.41
CA SER A 213 -15.61 -18.48 44.05
C SER A 213 -15.99 -18.76 45.50
N PRO A 214 -15.29 -18.19 46.51
CA PRO A 214 -15.63 -18.45 47.91
C PRO A 214 -17.07 -17.99 48.19
N GLY A 215 -17.85 -18.95 48.73
CA GLY A 215 -19.30 -18.90 48.81
C GLY A 215 -19.87 -17.63 49.45
N LEU A 216 -20.95 -17.14 48.84
CA LEU A 216 -21.86 -16.20 49.46
C LEU A 216 -22.42 -16.79 50.76
N MET A 217 -22.16 -16.10 51.85
CA MET A 217 -22.73 -16.35 53.16
C MET A 217 -24.25 -16.12 53.10
N ASN A 218 -25.03 -17.18 52.87
CA ASN A 218 -26.48 -17.15 52.99
C ASN A 218 -26.87 -16.97 54.45
N GLN A 219 -27.22 -15.74 54.81
CA GLN A 219 -27.91 -15.43 56.05
C GLN A 219 -29.41 -15.42 55.76
N GLU A 220 -30.04 -16.60 55.66
CA GLU A 220 -31.50 -16.70 55.67
C GLU A 220 -31.98 -17.02 57.09
N GLN A 221 -32.64 -16.01 57.67
CA GLN A 221 -33.35 -16.08 58.93
C GLN A 221 -34.50 -17.09 58.84
N ARG A 222 -34.54 -17.96 59.86
CA ARG A 222 -35.63 -18.88 60.21
C ARG A 222 -37.00 -18.22 60.13
N PHE A 223 -37.91 -18.80 59.35
CA PHE A 223 -39.31 -18.94 59.77
C PHE A 223 -39.83 -20.33 59.38
N GLY A 224 -40.18 -21.12 60.40
CA GLY A 224 -40.58 -22.51 60.27
C GLY A 224 -42.02 -22.66 59.78
N SER A 225 -42.24 -23.66 58.92
CA SER A 225 -43.56 -24.15 58.54
C SER A 225 -44.14 -25.05 59.65
N PRO A 226 -45.47 -25.04 59.91
CA PRO A 226 -46.07 -25.92 60.90
C PRO A 226 -46.21 -27.35 60.37
N PRO A 227 -46.17 -28.38 61.25
CA PRO A 227 -46.26 -29.77 60.85
C PRO A 227 -47.71 -30.17 60.49
N THR A 228 -47.84 -30.93 59.40
CA THR A 228 -49.03 -31.70 59.06
C THR A 228 -49.08 -32.99 59.88
N SER A 229 -50.27 -33.47 60.23
CA SER A 229 -50.50 -34.80 60.81
C SER A 229 -51.88 -35.34 60.34
N PRO A 230 -52.08 -36.67 60.37
CA PRO A 230 -52.84 -37.36 59.32
C PRO A 230 -54.18 -37.99 59.76
N SER A 231 -54.92 -38.41 58.72
CA SER A 231 -55.93 -39.49 58.59
C SER A 231 -57.18 -39.55 59.48
N GLY A 232 -58.30 -39.92 58.85
CA GLY A 232 -59.48 -40.43 59.55
C GLY A 232 -60.80 -40.25 58.81
N SER A 233 -61.15 -41.19 57.93
CA SER A 233 -62.54 -41.42 57.51
C SER A 233 -63.36 -41.99 58.67
N PRO A 234 -64.68 -41.74 58.72
CA PRO A 234 -65.58 -42.88 58.88
C PRO A 234 -66.83 -42.86 57.99
N ARG A 235 -67.35 -44.07 57.83
CA ARG A 235 -68.50 -44.55 57.07
C ARG A 235 -69.85 -43.88 57.39
N MET A 236 -70.75 -43.95 56.41
CA MET A 236 -72.08 -44.55 56.58
C MET A 236 -72.22 -45.70 55.58
#